data_AF-A0A0R1SNL4-F1
#
_entry.id   AF-A0A0R1SNL4-F1
#
_cell.length_a   1.000
_cell.length_b   1.000
_cell.length_c   1.000
_cell.angle_alpha   90.00
_cell.angle_beta   90.00
_cell.angle_gamma   90.00
#
_symmetry.space_group_name_H-M   'P 1'
#
loop_
_entity.id
_entity.type
_entity.pdbx_description
1 polymer ?
#
loop_
_entity_poly.entity_id
_entity_poly.type
_entity_poly.pdbx_seq_one_letter_code
_entity_poly.pdbx_strand_id
1 'polypeptide(L)'
;MSLRDRKNALEAQGFDPKNDKINGYEGLPAGKYHMLTEAISPSKFGQLSVRAQVIEGEHSGQNEFINVSLDEKKRNGEPLPDFIIDRNIKTIASLAAVLGVALSDAAWDDVQEMANEFQKGEGKQFNMDLTLKENKNNPAYPYKTYEFEEVAEDPFGNAPAPSDADAPLEIKDEDLPFGNAPAPSDADAPLDKNGERPF
;
A
#
# COMPACT_ATOMS: atom_id res chain seq x y z
N MET A 1 -10.34 21.03 -5.59
CA MET A 1 -10.69 22.16 -4.68
C MET A 1 -9.62 23.23 -4.78
N SER A 2 -10.00 24.51 -4.70
CA SER A 2 -9.05 25.63 -4.64
C SER A 2 -8.62 25.93 -3.19
N LEU A 3 -7.52 26.67 -3.02
CA LEU A 3 -7.08 27.16 -1.70
C LEU A 3 -8.15 28.02 -1.01
N ARG A 4 -8.96 28.75 -1.79
CA ARG A 4 -10.06 29.58 -1.27
C ARG A 4 -11.17 28.71 -0.69
N ASP A 5 -11.51 27.60 -1.36
CA ASP A 5 -12.53 26.66 -0.86
C ASP A 5 -12.10 26.03 0.46
N ARG A 6 -10.81 25.65 0.57
CA ARG A 6 -10.25 25.07 1.80
C ARG A 6 -10.24 26.06 2.97
N LYS A 7 -9.86 27.32 2.72
CA LYS A 7 -9.90 28.40 3.71
C LYS A 7 -11.31 28.64 4.25
N ASN A 8 -12.31 28.69 3.36
CA ASN A 8 -13.70 28.90 3.76
C ASN A 8 -14.24 27.72 4.60
N ALA A 9 -13.83 26.49 4.27
CA ALA A 9 -14.20 25.31 5.05
C ALA A 9 -13.61 25.34 6.48
N LEU A 10 -12.35 25.74 6.65
CA LEU A 10 -11.71 25.87 7.96
C LEU A 10 -12.41 26.93 8.84
N GLU A 11 -12.79 28.07 8.25
CA GLU A 11 -13.57 29.09 8.96
C GLU A 11 -14.95 28.59 9.36
N ALA A 12 -15.64 27.84 8.48
CA ALA A 12 -16.94 27.23 8.79
C ALA A 12 -16.85 26.16 9.89
N GLN A 13 -15.69 25.51 10.03
CA GLN A 13 -15.38 24.56 11.11
C GLN A 13 -15.00 25.25 12.43
N GLY A 14 -14.99 26.59 12.45
CA GLY A 14 -14.72 27.37 13.67
C GLY A 14 -13.25 27.56 13.98
N PHE A 15 -12.35 27.39 13.00
CA PHE A 15 -10.92 27.60 13.20
C PHE A 15 -10.61 29.04 13.65
N ASP A 16 -10.10 29.19 14.88
CA ASP A 16 -9.59 30.44 15.41
C ASP A 16 -8.08 30.53 15.18
N PRO A 17 -7.61 31.38 14.26
CA PRO A 17 -6.19 31.50 13.93
C PRO A 17 -5.31 31.99 15.11
N LYS A 18 -5.92 32.52 16.19
CA LYS A 18 -5.18 32.99 17.37
C LYS A 18 -5.04 31.94 18.46
N ASN A 19 -6.02 31.04 18.58
CA ASN A 19 -6.16 30.15 19.73
C ASN A 19 -6.07 28.67 19.35
N ASP A 20 -6.43 28.32 18.12
CA ASP A 20 -6.40 26.94 17.68
C ASP A 20 -4.98 26.50 17.35
N LYS A 21 -4.71 25.25 17.68
CA LYS A 21 -3.43 24.63 17.34
C LYS A 21 -3.37 24.44 15.83
N ILE A 22 -2.34 25.01 15.23
CA ILE A 22 -2.02 24.83 13.80
C ILE A 22 -1.88 23.34 13.46
N ASN A 23 -1.36 22.55 14.40
CA ASN A 23 -1.22 21.11 14.28
C ASN A 23 -2.28 20.41 15.15
N GLY A 24 -3.28 19.79 14.51
CA GLY A 24 -4.22 18.84 15.12
C GLY A 24 -3.91 17.42 14.66
N TYR A 25 -4.55 16.42 15.27
CA TYR A 25 -4.55 15.07 14.69
C TYR A 25 -5.34 15.11 13.38
N GLU A 26 -4.61 15.12 12.27
CA GLU A 26 -5.12 14.98 10.90
C GLU A 26 -5.07 13.50 10.45
N GLY A 27 -5.14 12.56 11.38
CA GLY A 27 -5.19 11.14 11.03
C GLY A 27 -6.62 10.71 10.69
N LEU A 28 -6.73 9.54 10.06
CA LEU A 28 -8.02 8.95 9.74
C LEU A 28 -8.87 8.75 11.02
N PRO A 29 -10.20 8.97 10.94
CA PRO A 29 -11.11 8.55 12.01
C PRO A 29 -11.14 7.03 12.15
N ALA A 30 -11.82 6.53 13.19
CA ALA A 30 -12.02 5.08 13.30
C ALA A 30 -12.94 4.60 12.18
N GLY A 31 -12.61 3.48 11.54
CA GLY A 31 -13.37 2.96 10.41
C GLY A 31 -12.60 1.95 9.57
N LYS A 32 -13.26 1.49 8.51
CA LYS A 32 -12.70 0.56 7.53
C LYS A 32 -12.26 1.30 6.28
N TYR A 33 -11.08 0.96 5.79
CA TYR A 33 -10.44 1.64 4.68
C TYR A 33 -9.83 0.64 3.71
N HIS A 34 -9.98 0.90 2.42
CA HIS A 34 -9.22 0.24 1.37
C HIS A 34 -7.98 1.07 1.09
N MET A 35 -6.82 0.46 1.27
CA MET A 35 -5.52 1.13 1.33
C MET A 35 -4.61 0.65 0.20
N LEU A 36 -3.81 1.56 -0.35
CA LEU A 36 -2.68 1.28 -1.22
C LEU A 36 -1.38 1.59 -0.48
N THR A 37 -0.44 0.65 -0.47
CA THR A 37 0.90 0.88 0.09
C THR A 37 1.73 1.76 -0.84
N GLU A 38 2.02 3.00 -0.44
CA GLU A 38 2.79 3.93 -1.29
C GLU A 38 4.30 3.80 -1.11
N ALA A 39 4.75 3.69 0.15
CA ALA A 39 6.18 3.70 0.46
C ALA A 39 6.46 3.05 1.82
N ILE A 40 7.55 2.29 1.88
CA ILE A 40 8.01 1.64 3.10
C ILE A 40 9.48 1.99 3.35
N SER A 41 9.77 2.45 4.56
CA SER A 41 11.10 2.91 4.92
C SER A 41 11.35 2.81 6.42
N PRO A 42 12.62 2.78 6.86
CA PRO A 42 12.95 3.03 8.25
C PRO A 42 12.71 4.51 8.56
N SER A 43 12.01 4.77 9.66
CA SER A 43 11.80 6.11 10.17
C SER A 43 13.10 6.66 10.77
N LYS A 44 13.20 7.98 10.88
CA LYS A 44 14.33 8.66 11.59
C LYS A 44 14.44 8.25 13.06
N PHE A 45 13.42 7.61 13.61
CA PHE A 45 13.36 7.12 14.99
C PHE A 45 13.58 5.61 15.09
N GLY A 46 14.04 4.94 14.03
CA GLY A 46 14.33 3.49 14.06
C GLY A 46 13.09 2.61 14.02
N GLN A 47 12.00 3.10 13.42
CA GLN A 47 10.74 2.36 13.30
C GLN A 47 10.53 1.91 11.86
N LEU A 48 9.86 0.78 11.64
CA LEU A 48 9.27 0.49 10.34
C LEU A 48 8.15 1.52 10.09
N SER A 49 8.25 2.28 9.01
CA SER A 49 7.25 3.25 8.59
C SER A 49 6.64 2.82 7.27
N VAL A 50 5.36 2.49 7.30
CA VAL A 50 4.55 2.21 6.12
C VAL A 50 3.63 3.40 5.86
N ARG A 51 3.80 4.05 4.71
CA ARG A 51 2.87 5.06 4.19
C ARG A 51 1.86 4.35 3.31
N ALA A 52 0.59 4.43 3.68
CA ALA A 52 -0.51 3.91 2.89
C ALA A 52 -1.55 5.01 2.61
N GLN A 53 -2.15 5.00 1.43
CA GLN A 53 -3.16 5.96 1.02
C GLN A 53 -4.53 5.28 0.92
N VAL A 54 -5.58 5.95 1.40
CA VAL A 54 -6.96 5.51 1.17
C VAL A 54 -7.28 5.69 -0.31
N ILE A 55 -7.66 4.62 -1.00
CA ILE A 55 -7.94 4.69 -2.44
C ILE A 55 -9.40 4.95 -2.79
N GLU A 56 -10.34 4.61 -1.90
CA GLU A 56 -11.78 4.81 -2.14
C GLU A 56 -12.54 5.33 -0.91
N GLY A 57 -13.76 5.80 -1.13
CA GLY A 57 -14.63 6.35 -0.09
C GLY A 57 -14.35 7.82 0.26
N GLU A 58 -14.98 8.29 1.34
CA GLU A 58 -14.96 9.71 1.76
C GLU A 58 -13.55 10.24 2.08
N HIS A 59 -12.67 9.36 2.55
CA HIS A 59 -11.30 9.70 2.93
C HIS A 59 -10.28 9.46 1.82
N SER A 60 -10.70 9.21 0.56
CA SER A 60 -9.80 8.95 -0.56
C SER A 60 -8.72 10.04 -0.70
N GLY A 61 -7.48 9.61 -0.94
CA GLY A 61 -6.29 10.45 -1.02
C GLY A 61 -5.66 10.83 0.32
N GLN A 62 -6.29 10.49 1.46
CA GLN A 62 -5.69 10.69 2.78
C GLN A 62 -4.65 9.60 3.07
N ASN A 63 -3.52 10.00 3.64
CA ASN A 63 -2.44 9.10 3.98
C ASN A 63 -2.50 8.69 5.45
N GLU A 64 -2.31 7.41 5.70
CA GLU A 64 -2.07 6.85 7.02
C GLU A 64 -0.61 6.37 7.12
N PHE A 65 0.02 6.67 8.26
CA PHE A 65 1.39 6.29 8.53
C PHE A 65 1.42 5.27 9.67
N ILE A 66 1.60 4.00 9.31
CA ILE A 66 1.75 2.91 10.28
C ILE A 66 3.22 2.87 10.69
N ASN A 67 3.51 3.29 11.92
CA ASN A 67 4.86 3.34 12.48
C ASN A 67 4.99 2.33 13.61
N VAL A 68 5.86 1.33 13.44
CA VAL A 68 6.04 0.25 14.41
C VAL A 68 7.52 0.14 14.79
N SER A 69 7.81 0.18 16.09
CA SER A 69 9.18 0.01 16.60
C SER A 69 9.50 -1.47 16.86
N LEU A 70 10.76 -1.84 16.62
CA LEU A 70 11.37 -3.13 16.98
C LEU A 70 12.11 -3.07 18.32
N ASP A 71 12.14 -1.90 18.98
CA ASP A 71 12.84 -1.73 20.24
C ASP A 71 12.21 -2.59 21.34
N GLU A 72 13.03 -3.30 22.10
CA GLU A 72 12.62 -3.99 23.34
C GLU A 72 12.70 -3.07 24.56
N LYS A 73 13.31 -1.89 24.42
CA LYS A 73 13.56 -0.95 25.50
C LYS A 73 13.08 0.44 25.14
N LYS A 74 12.57 1.15 26.15
CA LYS A 74 12.30 2.58 26.06
C LYS A 74 13.62 3.35 25.93
N ARG A 75 13.53 4.60 25.51
CA ARG A 75 14.68 5.53 25.43
C ARG A 75 15.46 5.70 26.75
N ASN A 76 14.80 5.53 27.90
CA ASN A 76 15.43 5.60 29.23
C ASN A 76 16.11 4.27 29.66
N GLY A 77 16.14 3.25 28.80
CA GLY A 77 16.76 1.95 29.06
C GLY A 77 15.87 0.93 29.79
N GLU A 78 14.67 1.33 30.23
CA GLU A 78 13.71 0.39 30.81
C GLU A 78 13.15 -0.56 29.75
N PRO A 79 12.88 -1.83 30.09
CA PRO A 79 12.19 -2.74 29.17
C PRO A 79 10.81 -2.20 28.80
N LEU A 80 10.44 -2.39 27.54
CA LEU A 80 9.07 -2.21 27.10
C LEU A 80 8.23 -3.37 27.66
N PRO A 81 6.98 -3.13 28.08
CA PRO A 81 6.07 -4.20 28.46
C PRO A 81 5.86 -5.20 27.31
N ASP A 82 5.85 -6.49 27.63
CA ASP A 82 5.70 -7.59 26.66
C ASP A 82 4.49 -7.41 25.74
N PHE A 83 3.35 -6.96 26.28
CA PHE A 83 2.15 -6.74 25.47
C PHE A 83 2.32 -5.67 24.37
N ILE A 84 3.25 -4.72 24.53
CA ILE A 84 3.58 -3.72 23.50
C ILE A 84 4.46 -4.35 22.42
N ILE A 85 5.45 -5.15 22.83
CA ILE A 85 6.34 -5.88 21.92
C ILE A 85 5.51 -6.87 21.10
N ASP A 86 4.68 -7.68 21.75
CA ASP A 86 3.75 -8.61 21.10
C ASP A 86 2.83 -7.91 20.10
N ARG A 87 2.28 -6.75 20.47
CA ARG A 87 1.44 -5.96 19.58
C ARG A 87 2.22 -5.51 18.36
N ASN A 88 3.44 -5.02 18.53
CA ASN A 88 4.28 -4.56 17.42
C ASN A 88 4.61 -5.71 16.47
N ILE A 89 5.01 -6.86 17.00
CA ILE A 89 5.26 -8.09 16.23
C ILE A 89 4.02 -8.50 15.44
N LYS A 90 2.85 -8.54 16.10
CA LYS A 90 1.57 -8.88 15.44
C LYS A 90 1.23 -7.90 14.32
N THR A 91 1.39 -6.60 14.53
CA THR A 91 1.12 -5.59 13.50
C THR A 91 2.00 -5.82 12.27
N ILE A 92 3.32 -6.01 12.47
CA ILE A 92 4.27 -6.23 11.38
C ILE A 92 3.96 -7.55 10.65
N ALA A 93 3.78 -8.64 11.38
CA ALA A 93 3.53 -9.96 10.81
C ALA A 93 2.20 -10.05 10.06
N SER A 94 1.12 -9.50 10.63
CA SER A 94 -0.19 -9.47 9.96
C SER A 94 -0.16 -8.63 8.69
N LEU A 95 0.49 -7.46 8.72
CA LEU A 95 0.62 -6.62 7.54
C LEU A 95 1.49 -7.29 6.46
N ALA A 96 2.60 -7.93 6.85
CA ALA A 96 3.45 -8.68 5.93
C ALA A 96 2.67 -9.82 5.26
N ALA A 97 1.88 -10.57 6.03
CA ALA A 97 1.06 -11.66 5.51
C ALA A 97 0.02 -11.17 4.49
N VAL A 98 -0.71 -10.11 4.82
CA VAL A 98 -1.71 -9.51 3.92
C VAL A 98 -1.09 -8.92 2.65
N LEU A 99 0.14 -8.39 2.75
CA LEU A 99 0.89 -7.91 1.58
C LEU A 99 1.65 -9.03 0.87
N GLY A 100 1.54 -10.30 1.28
CA GLY A 100 2.28 -11.42 0.69
C GLY A 100 3.80 -11.23 0.73
N VAL A 101 4.32 -10.64 1.80
CA VAL A 101 5.75 -10.45 2.05
C VAL A 101 6.24 -11.50 3.03
N ALA A 102 7.22 -12.30 2.59
CA ALA A 102 7.94 -13.21 3.48
C ALA A 102 9.10 -12.46 4.16
N LEU A 103 9.05 -12.38 5.49
CA LEU A 103 10.12 -11.81 6.31
C LEU A 103 11.08 -12.90 6.78
N SER A 104 12.37 -12.63 6.72
CA SER A 104 13.41 -13.48 7.29
C SER A 104 13.52 -13.28 8.81
N ASP A 105 14.18 -14.23 9.49
CA ASP A 105 14.46 -14.08 10.93
C ASP A 105 15.37 -12.86 11.19
N ALA A 106 16.34 -12.59 10.31
CA ALA A 106 17.28 -11.49 10.43
C ALA A 106 16.60 -10.11 10.39
N ALA A 107 15.50 -9.99 9.64
CA ALA A 107 14.69 -8.77 9.60
C ALA A 107 14.18 -8.36 11.00
N TRP A 108 13.97 -9.30 11.92
CA TRP A 108 13.50 -8.98 13.27
C TRP A 108 14.59 -8.37 14.16
N ASP A 109 15.86 -8.49 13.78
CA ASP A 109 17.00 -7.93 14.50
C ASP A 109 17.40 -6.52 13.98
N ASP A 110 17.05 -6.16 12.74
CA ASP A 110 17.39 -4.87 12.12
C ASP A 110 16.22 -4.26 11.32
N VAL A 111 15.77 -3.07 11.75
CA VAL A 111 14.70 -2.30 11.08
C VAL A 111 15.04 -1.96 9.62
N GLN A 112 16.32 -1.78 9.28
CA GLN A 112 16.75 -1.50 7.93
C GLN A 112 16.56 -2.74 7.04
N GLU A 113 16.94 -3.92 7.53
CA GLU A 113 16.72 -5.18 6.83
C GLU A 113 15.22 -5.46 6.69
N MET A 114 14.45 -5.27 7.77
CA MET A 114 13.00 -5.37 7.73
C MET A 114 12.39 -4.47 6.67
N ALA A 115 12.73 -3.18 6.65
CA ALA A 115 12.20 -2.25 5.66
C ALA A 115 12.54 -2.66 4.22
N ASN A 116 13.77 -3.13 3.98
CA ASN A 116 14.20 -3.60 2.66
C ASN A 116 13.38 -4.82 2.19
N GLU A 117 13.08 -5.76 3.08
CA GLU A 117 12.24 -6.91 2.74
C GLU A 117 10.77 -6.49 2.54
N PHE A 118 10.28 -5.60 3.39
CA PHE A 118 8.91 -5.09 3.35
C PHE A 118 8.60 -4.30 2.08
N GLN A 119 9.59 -3.65 1.46
CA GLN A 119 9.42 -2.89 0.21
C GLN A 119 8.78 -3.70 -0.93
N LYS A 120 8.85 -5.04 -0.89
CA LYS A 120 8.11 -5.91 -1.82
C LYS A 120 6.58 -5.76 -1.73
N GLY A 121 6.09 -5.14 -0.66
CA GLY A 121 4.68 -4.79 -0.46
C GLY A 121 4.28 -3.42 -1.01
N GLU A 122 5.22 -2.60 -1.50
CA GLU A 122 4.89 -1.33 -2.16
C GLU A 122 4.04 -1.57 -3.42
N GLY A 123 3.03 -0.74 -3.63
CA GLY A 123 2.07 -0.86 -4.73
C GLY A 123 0.95 -1.89 -4.51
N LYS A 124 1.02 -2.70 -3.44
CA LYS A 124 -0.04 -3.66 -3.10
C LYS A 124 -1.15 -3.02 -2.28
N GLN A 125 -2.34 -3.60 -2.40
CA GLN A 125 -3.54 -3.14 -1.73
C GLN A 125 -3.89 -4.02 -0.53
N PHE A 126 -4.54 -3.42 0.47
CA PHE A 126 -5.04 -4.13 1.64
C PHE A 126 -6.24 -3.41 2.25
N ASN A 127 -7.07 -4.16 2.98
CA ASN A 127 -8.13 -3.59 3.79
C ASN A 127 -7.62 -3.36 5.22
N MET A 128 -7.99 -2.24 5.81
CA MET A 128 -7.58 -1.83 7.15
C MET A 128 -8.80 -1.45 7.99
N ASP A 129 -8.96 -2.05 9.17
CA ASP A 129 -9.87 -1.59 10.22
C ASP A 129 -9.06 -0.81 11.26
N LEU A 130 -9.31 0.50 11.35
CA LEU A 130 -8.67 1.40 12.29
C LEU A 130 -9.60 1.65 13.49
N THR A 131 -9.14 1.25 14.67
CA THR A 131 -9.80 1.59 15.93
C THR A 131 -9.00 2.65 16.69
N LEU A 132 -9.69 3.70 17.15
CA LEU A 132 -9.12 4.78 17.95
C LEU A 132 -9.58 4.66 19.41
N LYS A 133 -8.62 4.68 20.34
CA LYS A 133 -8.88 4.72 21.79
C LYS A 133 -8.33 6.01 22.38
N GLU A 134 -9.12 6.65 23.24
CA GLU A 134 -8.71 7.87 23.91
C GLU A 134 -7.40 7.69 24.68
N ASN A 135 -6.46 8.61 24.45
CA ASN A 135 -5.24 8.71 25.22
C ASN A 135 -5.39 9.75 26.32
N LYS A 136 -5.66 9.31 27.55
CA LYS A 136 -5.87 10.18 28.71
C LYS A 136 -4.71 11.16 28.97
N ASN A 137 -3.49 10.77 28.62
CA ASN A 137 -2.30 11.60 28.83
C ASN A 137 -2.06 12.60 27.70
N ASN A 138 -2.63 12.35 26.51
CA ASN A 138 -2.53 13.23 25.35
C ASN A 138 -3.77 13.06 24.46
N PRO A 139 -4.90 13.71 24.78
CA PRO A 139 -6.17 13.51 24.07
C PRO A 139 -6.12 13.86 22.58
N ALA A 140 -5.18 14.74 22.20
CA ALA A 140 -4.95 15.09 20.81
C ALA A 140 -4.34 13.95 19.99
N TYR A 141 -3.82 12.88 20.61
CA TYR A 141 -3.18 11.76 19.93
C TYR A 141 -3.72 10.43 20.49
N PRO A 142 -4.88 9.96 19.98
CA PRO A 142 -5.46 8.70 20.40
C PRO A 142 -4.55 7.51 20.07
N TYR A 143 -4.69 6.43 20.83
CA TYR A 143 -4.05 5.16 20.52
C TYR A 143 -4.74 4.53 19.31
N LYS A 144 -3.96 4.16 18.30
CA LYS A 144 -4.42 3.45 17.11
C LYS A 144 -4.22 1.95 17.29
N THR A 145 -5.20 1.18 16.85
CA THR A 145 -5.11 -0.27 16.68
C THR A 145 -5.55 -0.58 15.26
N TYR A 146 -4.86 -1.53 14.63
CA TYR A 146 -5.08 -1.91 13.25
C TYR A 146 -5.40 -3.39 13.19
N GLU A 147 -6.39 -3.74 12.37
CA GLU A 147 -6.59 -5.10 11.86
C GLU A 147 -6.50 -5.02 10.34
N PHE A 148 -5.85 -6.00 9.71
CA PHE A 148 -5.59 -6.01 8.27
C PHE A 148 -6.27 -7.23 7.63
N GLU A 149 -6.83 -7.02 6.45
CA GLU A 149 -7.45 -8.08 5.64
C GLU A 149 -6.92 -8.01 4.20
N GLU A 150 -6.75 -9.17 3.57
CA GLU A 150 -6.35 -9.29 2.17
C GLU A 150 -7.46 -8.78 1.24
N VAL A 151 -7.09 -8.19 0.11
CA VAL A 151 -8.02 -7.81 -0.95
C VAL A 151 -8.15 -9.01 -1.90
N ALA A 152 -9.34 -9.59 -1.96
CA ALA A 152 -9.61 -10.83 -2.72
C ALA A 152 -9.28 -10.73 -4.23
N GLU A 153 -9.30 -9.52 -4.78
CA GLU A 153 -8.83 -9.21 -6.13
C GLU A 153 -7.92 -7.98 -6.05
N ASP A 154 -6.68 -8.13 -5.59
CA ASP A 154 -5.67 -7.09 -5.78
C ASP A 154 -5.25 -7.13 -7.27
N PRO A 155 -5.60 -6.13 -8.11
CA PRO A 155 -5.21 -6.11 -9.51
C PRO A 155 -3.69 -5.99 -9.72
N PHE A 156 -2.93 -5.78 -8.64
CA PHE A 156 -1.46 -5.74 -8.59
C PHE A 156 -0.87 -6.83 -7.69
N GLY A 157 -1.69 -7.69 -7.10
CA GLY A 157 -1.26 -8.80 -6.27
C GLY A 157 -0.71 -9.92 -7.14
N ASN A 158 0.45 -10.46 -6.77
CA ASN A 158 0.83 -11.79 -7.24
C ASN A 158 -0.23 -12.76 -6.70
N ALA A 159 -1.17 -13.17 -7.55
CA ALA A 159 -1.97 -14.34 -7.30
C ALA A 159 -1.03 -15.48 -6.84
N PRO A 160 -1.43 -16.32 -5.87
CA PRO A 160 -0.71 -17.57 -5.64
C PRO A 160 -0.53 -18.25 -6.99
N ALA A 161 0.71 -18.67 -7.29
CA ALA A 161 1.00 -19.38 -8.53
C ALA A 161 -0.10 -20.43 -8.72
N PRO A 162 -0.78 -20.45 -9.88
CA PRO A 162 -1.85 -21.41 -10.11
C PRO A 162 -1.29 -22.79 -9.77
N SER A 163 -1.89 -23.47 -8.79
CA SER A 163 -1.68 -24.91 -8.65
C SER A 163 -1.92 -25.53 -10.02
N ASP A 164 -1.09 -26.50 -10.41
CA ASP A 164 -1.03 -27.17 -11.73
C ASP A 164 -2.37 -27.75 -12.29
N ALA A 165 -3.51 -27.45 -11.66
CA ALA A 165 -4.86 -27.76 -12.12
C ALA A 165 -5.49 -26.70 -13.04
N ASP A 166 -4.96 -25.48 -13.11
CA ASP A 166 -5.40 -24.44 -14.06
C ASP A 166 -4.20 -23.92 -14.87
N ALA A 167 -3.70 -24.76 -15.77
CA ALA A 167 -2.76 -24.32 -16.79
C ALA A 167 -3.32 -23.09 -17.53
N PRO A 168 -2.50 -22.07 -17.84
CA PRO A 168 -2.89 -21.07 -18.82
C PRO A 168 -3.36 -21.82 -20.06
N LEU A 169 -4.49 -21.43 -20.65
CA LEU A 169 -4.83 -21.86 -22.01
C LEU A 169 -3.61 -21.47 -22.86
N GLU A 170 -2.78 -22.46 -23.19
CA GLU A 170 -1.65 -22.30 -24.08
C GLU A 170 -2.27 -22.04 -25.44
N ILE A 171 -2.50 -20.75 -25.75
CA ILE A 171 -2.94 -20.33 -27.07
C ILE A 171 -1.76 -20.63 -27.98
N LYS A 172 -1.87 -21.71 -28.75
CA LYS A 172 -0.89 -22.02 -29.78
C LYS A 172 -1.05 -20.98 -30.89
N ASP A 173 0.03 -20.68 -31.61
CA ASP A 173 -0.03 -19.77 -32.75
C ASP A 173 -1.10 -20.21 -33.77
N GLU A 174 -1.39 -21.50 -33.84
CA GLU A 174 -2.43 -22.13 -34.67
C GLU A 174 -3.87 -21.73 -34.28
N ASP A 175 -4.10 -21.33 -33.02
CA ASP A 175 -5.40 -20.90 -32.49
C ASP A 175 -5.64 -19.38 -32.67
N LEU A 176 -4.61 -18.65 -33.12
CA LEU A 176 -4.76 -17.24 -33.49
C LEU A 176 -5.37 -17.13 -34.90
N PRO A 177 -6.38 -16.27 -35.11
CA PRO A 177 -7.04 -16.12 -36.42
C PRO A 177 -6.12 -15.60 -37.55
N PHE A 178 -4.86 -15.28 -37.23
CA PHE A 178 -3.83 -14.81 -38.17
C PHE A 178 -2.57 -15.71 -38.21
N GLY A 179 -2.48 -16.76 -37.40
CA GLY A 179 -1.24 -17.51 -37.20
C GLY A 179 -0.83 -18.47 -38.33
N ASN A 180 -1.70 -18.69 -39.31
CA ASN A 180 -1.43 -19.59 -40.43
C ASN A 180 -1.64 -18.95 -41.82
N ALA A 181 -1.68 -17.62 -41.89
CA ALA A 181 -1.63 -16.94 -43.17
C ALA A 181 -0.16 -16.97 -43.67
N PRO A 182 0.12 -17.52 -44.86
CA PRO A 182 1.43 -17.35 -45.47
C PRO A 182 1.73 -15.85 -45.54
N ALA A 183 2.97 -15.47 -45.20
CA ALA A 183 3.40 -14.08 -45.36
C ALA A 183 3.07 -13.63 -46.79
N PRO A 184 2.45 -12.44 -46.99
CA PRO A 184 2.17 -11.95 -48.32
C PRO A 184 3.47 -11.93 -49.10
N SER A 185 3.47 -12.61 -50.24
CA SER A 185 4.63 -12.65 -51.12
C SER A 185 4.70 -11.34 -51.91
N ASP A 186 5.84 -11.02 -52.51
CA ASP A 186 5.93 -9.86 -53.43
C ASP A 186 4.94 -9.99 -54.61
N ALA A 187 4.38 -11.18 -54.84
CA ALA A 187 3.30 -11.43 -55.80
C ALA A 187 1.92 -10.88 -55.35
N ASP A 188 1.78 -10.45 -54.10
CA ASP A 188 0.54 -9.94 -53.49
C ASP A 188 0.56 -8.42 -53.26
N ALA A 189 1.70 -7.75 -53.52
CA ALA A 189 1.80 -6.30 -53.44
C ALA A 189 0.94 -5.61 -54.53
N PRO A 190 0.16 -4.57 -54.18
CA PRO A 190 -0.60 -3.81 -55.17
C PRO A 190 0.35 -3.15 -56.17
N LEU A 191 -0.01 -3.24 -57.45
CA LEU A 191 0.74 -2.56 -58.51
C LEU A 191 0.72 -1.06 -58.27
N ASP A 192 1.84 -0.42 -58.55
CA ASP A 192 1.89 1.04 -58.57
C ASP A 192 1.02 1.60 -59.71
N LYS A 193 0.90 2.92 -59.76
CA LYS A 193 0.13 3.63 -60.80
C LYS A 193 0.62 3.39 -62.24
N ASN A 194 1.78 2.75 -62.42
CA ASN A 194 2.37 2.40 -63.71
C ASN A 194 2.24 0.89 -64.02
N GLY A 195 1.65 0.10 -63.13
CA GLY A 195 1.45 -1.33 -63.34
C GLY A 195 2.65 -2.21 -62.95
N GLU A 196 3.61 -1.68 -62.20
CA GLU A 196 4.81 -2.43 -61.77
C GLU A 196 4.78 -2.70 -60.26
N ARG A 197 5.45 -3.79 -59.84
CA ARG A 197 5.62 -4.13 -58.42
C ARG A 197 6.82 -3.37 -57.88
N PRO A 198 6.72 -2.68 -56.73
CA PRO A 198 7.89 -2.09 -56.10
C PRO A 198 8.83 -3.21 -55.66
N PHE A 199 10.10 -3.14 -56.06
CA PHE A 199 11.16 -3.99 -55.52
C PHE A 199 11.37 -3.74 -54.03
#